data_AF-O75556-F1
#
_entry.id   AF-O75556-F1
#
_cell.length_a   1.000
_cell.length_b   1.000
_cell.length_c   1.000
_cell.angle_alpha   90.00
_cell.angle_beta   90.00
_cell.angle_gamma   90.00
#
_symmetry.space_group_name_H-M   'P 1'
#
loop_
_entity.id
_entity.type
_entity.pdbx_description
1 polymer ?
#
loop_
_entity_poly.entity_id
_entity_poly.type
_entity_poly.pdbx_seq_one_letter_code
_entity_poly.pdbx_strand_id
1 'polypeptide(L)'
;MKLLMVLMLAALLLHCYADSGCKLLEDMVEKTINSDISIPEYKELLQEFIDSDAAAEAMGKFKQCFLNQSHRTLKNFGLMMHTVYDSIWCNMKSN
;
A
#
# COMPACT_ATOMS: atom_id res chain seq x y z
N MET A 1 -7.45 -19.80 -33.72
CA MET A 1 -6.23 -19.14 -33.21
C MET A 1 -6.41 -17.63 -33.02
N LYS A 2 -7.07 -16.87 -33.91
CA LYS A 2 -7.33 -15.42 -33.72
C LYS A 2 -8.08 -15.09 -32.41
N LEU A 3 -9.18 -15.78 -32.12
CA LEU A 3 -10.00 -15.51 -30.92
C LEU A 3 -9.22 -15.78 -29.62
N LEU A 4 -8.47 -16.88 -29.56
CA LEU A 4 -7.61 -17.22 -28.41
C LEU A 4 -6.54 -16.15 -28.17
N MET A 5 -5.89 -15.62 -29.21
CA MET A 5 -4.92 -14.55 -29.06
C MET A 5 -5.56 -13.24 -28.56
N VAL A 6 -6.75 -12.90 -29.05
CA VAL A 6 -7.49 -11.71 -28.56
C VAL A 6 -7.84 -11.86 -27.09
N LEU A 7 -8.34 -13.03 -26.66
CA LEU A 7 -8.65 -13.30 -25.26
C LEU A 7 -7.40 -13.27 -24.38
N MET A 8 -6.28 -13.83 -24.85
CA MET A 8 -4.99 -13.78 -24.14
C MET A 8 -4.46 -12.35 -24.01
N LEU A 9 -4.55 -11.53 -25.05
CA LEU A 9 -4.12 -10.12 -25.00
C LEU A 9 -5.03 -9.26 -24.11
N ALA A 10 -6.34 -9.46 -24.18
CA ALA A 10 -7.29 -8.79 -23.28
C ALA A 10 -7.04 -9.21 -21.82
N ALA A 11 -6.82 -10.50 -21.56
CA ALA A 11 -6.44 -10.97 -20.24
C ALA A 11 -5.11 -10.37 -19.79
N LEU A 12 -4.08 -10.31 -20.65
CA LEU A 12 -2.78 -9.73 -20.30
C LEU A 12 -2.88 -8.24 -20.00
N LEU A 13 -3.64 -7.47 -20.81
CA LEU A 13 -3.93 -6.06 -20.54
C LEU A 13 -4.66 -5.90 -19.21
N LEU A 14 -5.65 -6.75 -18.93
CA LEU A 14 -6.36 -6.75 -17.65
C LEU A 14 -5.45 -7.14 -16.48
N HIS A 15 -4.50 -8.07 -16.68
CA HIS A 15 -3.54 -8.49 -15.64
C HIS A 15 -2.44 -7.45 -15.41
N CYS A 16 -1.95 -6.76 -16.46
CA CYS A 16 -0.99 -5.67 -16.30
C CYS A 16 -1.65 -4.40 -15.74
N TYR A 17 -2.96 -4.25 -15.90
CA TYR A 17 -3.74 -3.19 -15.28
C TYR A 17 -4.21 -3.55 -13.86
N ALA A 18 -4.28 -4.84 -13.52
CA ALA A 18 -4.67 -5.33 -12.21
C ALA A 18 -3.48 -5.24 -11.25
N ASP A 19 -3.60 -4.34 -10.29
CA ASP A 19 -2.63 -4.01 -9.24
C ASP A 19 -1.32 -3.41 -9.75
N SER A 20 -1.36 -2.10 -9.97
CA SER A 20 -0.15 -1.32 -9.75
C SER A 20 0.33 -1.53 -8.31
N GLY A 21 1.65 -1.50 -8.10
CA GLY A 21 2.22 -1.47 -6.75
C GLY A 21 1.71 -0.31 -5.88
N CYS A 22 0.98 0.65 -6.46
CA CYS A 22 0.28 1.70 -5.74
C CYS A 22 -0.81 1.13 -4.84
N LYS A 23 -1.58 0.12 -5.25
CA LYS A 23 -2.66 -0.42 -4.39
C LYS A 23 -2.09 -1.08 -3.14
N LEU A 24 -1.02 -1.86 -3.29
CA LEU A 24 -0.30 -2.45 -2.16
C LEU A 24 0.15 -1.37 -1.18
N LEU A 25 0.69 -0.27 -1.70
CA LEU A 25 1.15 0.85 -0.89
C LEU A 25 0.00 1.66 -0.28
N GLU A 26 -1.12 1.83 -0.97
CA GLU A 26 -2.35 2.45 -0.46
C GLU A 26 -2.90 1.64 0.72
N ASP A 27 -3.00 0.31 0.57
CA ASP A 27 -3.43 -0.60 1.63
C ASP A 27 -2.50 -0.51 2.85
N MET A 28 -1.18 -0.42 2.63
CA MET A 28 -0.21 -0.20 3.71
C MET A 28 -0.45 1.13 4.43
N VAL A 29 -0.69 2.22 3.69
CA VAL A 29 -0.99 3.53 4.27
C VAL A 29 -2.29 3.49 5.08
N GLU A 30 -3.34 2.88 4.55
CA GLU A 30 -4.62 2.70 5.26
C GLU A 30 -4.42 1.97 6.59
N LYS A 31 -3.72 0.83 6.56
CA LYS A 31 -3.41 0.05 7.78
C LYS A 31 -2.54 0.83 8.76
N THR A 32 -1.64 1.67 8.27
CA THR A 32 -0.75 2.50 9.09
C THR A 32 -1.54 3.56 9.85
N ILE A 33 -2.42 4.29 9.17
CA ILE A 33 -3.17 5.42 9.76
C ILE A 33 -4.42 5.01 10.52
N ASN A 34 -4.92 3.77 10.36
CA ASN A 34 -6.08 3.29 11.09
C ASN A 34 -5.77 3.13 12.58
N SER A 35 -6.46 3.89 13.44
CA SER A 35 -6.27 3.87 14.90
C SER A 35 -6.78 2.60 15.57
N ASP A 36 -7.64 1.85 14.90
CA ASP A 36 -8.31 0.67 15.46
C ASP A 36 -7.44 -0.59 15.32
N ILE A 37 -6.44 -0.54 14.44
CA ILE A 37 -5.49 -1.65 14.23
C ILE A 37 -4.42 -1.62 15.32
N SER A 38 -4.35 -2.72 16.07
CA SER A 38 -3.35 -2.89 17.14
C SER A 38 -1.94 -3.11 16.59
N ILE A 39 -0.89 -2.92 17.41
CA ILE A 39 0.50 -3.18 16.98
C ILE A 39 0.73 -4.64 16.56
N PRO A 40 0.29 -5.66 17.32
CA PRO A 40 0.44 -7.05 16.88
C PRO A 40 -0.27 -7.34 15.56
N GLU A 41 -1.52 -6.89 15.41
CA GLU A 41 -2.31 -7.04 14.19
C GLU A 41 -1.65 -6.33 12.99
N TYR A 42 -1.13 -5.12 13.19
CA TYR A 42 -0.41 -4.38 12.16
C TYR A 42 0.82 -5.14 11.65
N LYS A 43 1.59 -5.78 12.54
CA LYS A 43 2.74 -6.61 12.14
C LYS A 43 2.31 -7.85 11.39
N GLU A 44 1.21 -8.48 11.79
CA GLU A 44 0.66 -9.65 11.10
C GLU A 44 0.17 -9.29 9.69
N LEU A 45 -0.55 -8.17 9.55
CA LEU A 45 -1.06 -7.68 8.28
C LEU A 45 0.05 -7.30 7.28
N LEU A 46 1.25 -6.95 7.79
CA LEU A 46 2.40 -6.52 6.98
C LEU A 46 3.59 -7.49 7.07
N GLN A 47 3.35 -8.73 7.48
CA GLN A 47 4.40 -9.73 7.71
C GLN A 47 5.23 -10.02 6.46
N GLU A 48 4.69 -9.85 5.25
CA GLU A 48 5.42 -10.04 3.99
C GLU A 48 6.60 -9.08 3.82
N PHE A 49 6.59 -7.94 4.53
CA PHE A 49 7.66 -6.93 4.52
C PHE A 49 8.58 -7.01 5.74
N ILE A 50 8.37 -7.98 6.64
CA ILE A 50 9.11 -8.12 7.89
C ILE A 50 10.00 -9.36 7.79
N ASP A 51 11.26 -9.16 7.43
CA ASP A 51 12.24 -10.23 7.18
C ASP A 51 13.12 -10.59 8.40
N SER A 52 12.95 -9.87 9.51
CA SER A 52 13.82 -9.95 10.68
C SER A 52 13.15 -9.40 11.93
N ASP A 53 13.66 -9.82 13.10
CA ASP A 53 13.20 -9.29 14.40
C ASP A 53 13.41 -7.77 14.50
N ALA A 54 14.51 -7.26 13.92
CA ALA A 54 14.80 -5.83 13.87
C ALA A 54 13.75 -5.08 13.03
N ALA A 55 13.37 -5.61 11.86
CA ALA A 55 12.28 -5.05 11.06
C ALA A 55 10.95 -5.10 11.82
N ALA A 56 10.66 -6.21 12.52
CA ALA A 56 9.45 -6.36 13.32
C ALA A 56 9.38 -5.33 14.45
N GLU A 57 10.51 -5.06 15.12
CA GLU A 57 10.61 -4.03 16.16
C GLU A 57 10.39 -2.63 15.57
N ALA A 58 11.05 -2.32 14.45
CA ALA A 58 10.91 -1.05 13.75
C ALA A 58 9.46 -0.80 13.32
N MET A 59 8.80 -1.79 12.73
CA MET A 59 7.39 -1.71 12.32
C MET A 59 6.45 -1.46 13.50
N GLY A 60 6.72 -2.07 14.65
CA GLY A 60 5.94 -1.83 15.88
C GLY A 60 6.11 -0.40 16.41
N LYS A 61 7.34 0.09 16.46
CA LYS A 61 7.65 1.49 16.85
C LYS A 61 7.04 2.49 15.88
N PHE A 62 7.08 2.19 14.58
CA PHE A 62 6.48 3.00 13.54
C PHE A 62 4.96 3.10 13.71
N LYS A 63 4.27 1.97 13.91
CA LYS A 63 2.83 1.97 14.20
C LYS A 63 2.49 2.77 15.47
N GLN A 64 3.27 2.60 16.54
CA GLN A 64 3.09 3.37 17.77
C GLN A 64 3.20 4.89 17.53
N CYS A 65 4.09 5.33 16.64
CA CYS A 65 4.21 6.73 16.26
C CYS A 65 2.90 7.27 15.67
N PHE A 66 2.26 6.51 14.78
CA PHE A 66 0.98 6.87 14.16
C PHE A 66 -0.18 6.80 15.14
N LEU A 67 -0.21 5.83 16.06
CA LEU A 67 -1.21 5.77 17.12
C LEU A 67 -1.15 7.00 18.06
N ASN A 68 0.01 7.64 18.17
CA ASN A 68 0.19 8.86 18.96
C ASN A 68 -0.15 10.14 18.18
N GLN A 69 -0.52 10.06 16.89
CA GLN A 69 -0.88 11.23 16.09
C GLN A 69 -2.35 11.62 16.27
N SER A 70 -2.63 12.92 16.08
CA SER A 70 -4.01 13.41 16.07
C SER A 70 -4.78 12.89 14.84
N HIS A 71 -6.10 12.75 14.95
CA HIS A 71 -6.96 12.39 13.80
C HIS A 71 -6.75 13.32 12.59
N ARG A 72 -6.55 14.63 12.83
CA ARG A 72 -6.24 15.61 11.78
C ARG A 72 -4.92 15.28 11.07
N THR A 73 -3.89 14.90 11.82
CA THR A 73 -2.60 14.50 11.25
C THR A 73 -2.74 13.23 10.41
N LEU A 74 -3.43 12.21 10.93
CA LEU A 74 -3.68 10.95 10.22
C LEU A 74 -4.41 11.17 8.89
N LYS A 75 -5.48 11.97 8.92
CA LYS A 75 -6.23 12.35 7.72
C LYS A 75 -5.36 13.09 6.70
N ASN A 76 -4.57 14.06 7.15
CA ASN A 76 -3.69 14.83 6.27
C ASN A 76 -2.55 13.98 5.69
N PHE A 77 -2.03 13.02 6.45
CA PHE A 77 -1.04 12.07 5.93
C PHE A 77 -1.63 11.20 4.82
N GLY A 78 -2.83 10.64 5.04
CA GLY A 78 -3.53 9.89 3.99
C GLY A 78 -3.76 10.72 2.73
N LEU A 79 -4.22 11.98 2.89
CA LEU A 79 -4.40 12.90 1.76
C LEU A 79 -3.08 13.21 1.04
N MET A 80 -1.98 13.41 1.77
CA MET A 80 -0.66 13.64 1.18
C MET A 80 -0.24 12.43 0.35
N MET A 81 -0.34 11.21 0.88
CA MET A 81 0.03 9.99 0.17
C MET A 81 -0.81 9.79 -1.09
N HIS A 82 -2.13 9.97 -1.00
CA HIS A 82 -3.03 9.91 -2.16
C HIS A 82 -2.66 10.94 -3.24
N THR A 83 -2.34 12.18 -2.84
CA THR A 83 -1.87 13.23 -3.77
C THR A 83 -0.56 12.85 -4.46
N VAL A 84 0.33 12.13 -3.77
CA VAL A 84 1.58 11.62 -4.36
C VAL A 84 1.29 10.53 -5.39
N TYR A 85 0.40 9.57 -5.08
CA TYR A 85 0.07 8.47 -5.99
C TYR A 85 -0.60 8.96 -7.28
N ASP A 86 -1.52 9.91 -7.15
CA ASP A 86 -2.21 10.51 -8.29
C ASP A 86 -1.33 11.49 -9.09
N SER A 87 -0.12 11.79 -8.59
CA SER A 87 0.79 12.69 -9.29
C SER A 87 1.30 12.08 -10.58
N ILE A 88 1.61 12.95 -11.54
CA ILE A 88 2.23 12.56 -12.82
C ILE A 88 3.53 11.77 -12.62
N TRP A 89 4.23 11.95 -11.49
CA TRP A 89 5.50 11.30 -11.22
C TRP A 89 5.37 9.81 -10.90
N CYS A 90 4.32 9.42 -10.16
CA CYS A 90 4.04 8.01 -9.89
C CYS A 90 3.48 7.32 -11.14
N ASN A 91 2.55 7.98 -11.85
CA ASN A 91 1.98 7.45 -13.10
C ASN A 91 2.99 7.30 -14.25
N MET A 92 4.04 8.13 -14.29
CA MET A 92 5.10 8.00 -15.30
C MET A 92 6.03 6.81 -15.05
N LYS A 93 6.19 6.36 -13.79
CA LYS A 93 7.11 5.26 -13.45
C LYS A 93 6.51 3.86 -13.63
N SER A 94 5.21 3.76 -13.88
CA SER A 94 4.54 2.49 -14.16
C SER A 94 4.56 2.08 -15.64
N ASN A 95 5.06 2.94 -16.54
CA ASN A 95 5.28 2.64 -17.96
C ASN A 95 6.77 2.36 -18.24
#